data_AF-A0A7R9Z4D2-F1
#
_entry.id   AF-A0A7R9Z4D2-F1
#
_cell.length_a   1.000
_cell.length_b   1.000
_cell.length_c   1.000
_cell.angle_alpha   90.00
_cell.angle_beta   90.00
_cell.angle_gamma   90.00
#
_symmetry.space_group_name_H-M   'P 1'
#
loop_
_entity.id
_entity.type
_entity.pdbx_description
1 polymer ?
#
loop_
_entity_poly.entity_id
_entity_poly.type
_entity_poly.pdbx_seq_one_letter_code
_entity_poly.pdbx_strand_id
1 'polypeptide(L)'
;MACLDEDDASLPAIVSMLEMLQRGIGVHHSGLVPLLKELVEVLFQEGFIKVLFATETFSIGLNMPARTVVFTALRKFDGESMRWIDAGEYMQMSGRAGRRGIDAKGVCIMMMEEDMPEDNLRAVCASQPRPMDSEFKLSYYTMLNMLRRLETTDYNIEYVIKNSFKQFQHDRNLPATEAKLRELEAAAAKKGSEGNAVVEE
;
A
#
# COMPACT_ATOMS: atom_id res chain seq x y z
N MET A 1 34.68 -3.34 18.44
CA MET A 1 34.69 -3.80 17.04
C MET A 1 33.95 -2.74 16.26
N ALA A 2 34.63 -1.98 15.41
CA ALA A 2 33.94 -1.01 14.57
C ALA A 2 33.11 -1.79 13.55
N CYS A 3 31.82 -1.49 13.45
CA CYS A 3 30.91 -2.18 12.53
C CYS A 3 31.04 -1.70 11.07
N LEU A 4 31.85 -0.66 10.84
CA LEU A 4 32.12 -0.03 9.54
C LEU A 4 33.62 0.26 9.46
N ASP A 5 34.18 0.10 8.27
CA ASP A 5 35.54 0.55 7.95
C ASP A 5 35.58 2.09 7.88
N GLU A 6 36.76 2.68 8.07
CA GLU A 6 36.93 4.15 8.08
C GLU A 6 36.50 4.81 6.75
N ASP A 7 36.79 4.15 5.63
CA ASP A 7 36.38 4.61 4.30
C ASP A 7 34.85 4.67 4.18
N ASP A 8 34.14 3.63 4.61
CA ASP A 8 32.68 3.59 4.60
C ASP A 8 32.07 4.61 5.55
N ALA A 9 32.65 4.77 6.75
CA ALA A 9 32.21 5.76 7.74
C ALA A 9 32.32 7.20 7.22
N SER A 10 33.27 7.46 6.30
CA SER A 10 33.50 8.76 5.69
C SER A 10 32.56 9.09 4.51
N LEU A 11 31.67 8.16 4.12
CA LEU A 11 30.75 8.38 3.01
C LEU A 11 29.89 9.63 3.23
N PRO A 12 29.72 10.50 2.21
CA PRO A 12 28.97 11.76 2.35
C PRO A 12 27.54 11.58 2.87
N ALA A 13 26.89 10.46 2.52
CA ALA A 13 25.56 10.12 2.99
C ALA A 13 25.50 9.91 4.51
N ILE A 14 26.54 9.27 5.10
CA ILE A 14 26.63 9.04 6.54
C ILE A 14 26.90 10.35 7.27
N VAL A 15 27.87 11.13 6.78
CA VAL A 15 28.25 12.42 7.40
C VAL A 15 27.06 13.39 7.40
N SER A 16 26.38 13.53 6.26
CA SER A 16 25.22 14.43 6.14
C SER A 16 24.06 13.97 7.04
N MET A 17 23.83 12.65 7.12
CA MET A 17 22.81 12.10 8.02
C MET A 17 23.14 12.36 9.48
N LEU A 18 24.40 12.22 9.88
CA LEU A 18 24.84 12.47 11.26
C LEU A 18 24.54 13.91 11.70
N GLU A 19 24.81 14.89 10.84
CA GLU A 19 24.50 16.30 11.13
C GLU A 19 22.99 16.54 11.33
N MET A 20 22.13 15.88 10.53
CA MET A 20 20.68 15.96 10.69
C MET A 20 20.20 15.28 11.98
N LEU A 21 20.73 14.09 12.27
CA LEU A 21 20.38 13.32 13.47
C LEU A 21 20.76 14.06 14.75
N GLN A 22 21.90 14.73 14.78
CA GLN A 22 22.32 15.58 15.90
C GLN A 22 21.35 16.74 16.17
N ARG A 23 20.60 17.18 15.15
CA ARG A 23 19.55 18.20 15.25
C ARG A 23 18.17 17.62 15.56
N GLY A 24 18.06 16.29 15.74
CA GLY A 24 16.80 15.59 15.99
C GLY A 24 15.93 15.43 14.73
N ILE A 25 16.54 15.49 13.54
CA ILE A 25 15.87 15.32 12.25
C ILE A 25 16.34 14.01 11.62
N GLY A 26 15.41 13.14 11.25
CA GLY A 26 15.69 11.86 10.60
C GLY A 26 15.08 11.79 9.20
N VAL A 27 15.68 10.96 8.35
CA VAL A 27 15.18 10.59 7.03
C VAL A 27 15.13 9.06 6.93
N HIS A 28 14.04 8.50 6.39
CA HIS A 28 13.85 7.05 6.22
C HIS A 28 13.25 6.72 4.84
N HIS A 29 14.01 6.03 3.99
CA HIS A 29 13.53 5.51 2.71
C HIS A 29 14.34 4.29 2.28
N SER A 30 13.85 3.59 1.25
CA SER A 30 14.48 2.37 0.70
C SER A 30 15.88 2.59 0.12
N GLY A 31 16.26 3.84 -0.18
CA GLY A 31 17.56 4.21 -0.73
C GLY A 31 18.66 4.39 0.31
N LEU A 32 18.35 4.29 1.61
CA LEU A 32 19.35 4.34 2.67
C LEU A 32 20.05 3.00 2.86
N VAL A 33 21.33 3.06 3.25
CA VAL A 33 22.09 1.88 3.68
C VAL A 33 21.36 1.21 4.85
N PRO A 34 21.21 -0.13 4.87
CA PRO A 34 20.45 -0.85 5.91
C PRO A 34 20.81 -0.44 7.34
N LEU A 35 22.10 -0.32 7.63
CA LEU A 35 22.60 0.12 8.93
C LEU A 35 22.10 1.51 9.35
N LEU A 36 22.03 2.46 8.42
CA LEU A 36 21.49 3.80 8.71
C LEU A 36 19.99 3.77 8.96
N LYS A 37 19.24 2.92 8.25
CA LYS A 37 17.79 2.78 8.49
C LYS A 37 17.54 2.26 9.91
N GLU A 38 18.25 1.21 10.31
CA GLU A 38 18.15 0.64 11.66
C GLU A 38 18.54 1.66 12.73
N LEU A 39 19.60 2.45 12.49
CA LEU A 39 20.00 3.53 13.40
C LEU A 39 18.90 4.59 13.56
N VAL A 40 18.32 5.07 12.45
CA VAL A 40 17.23 6.05 12.46
C VAL A 40 16.01 5.49 13.20
N GLU A 41 15.68 4.22 12.96
CA GLU A 41 14.58 3.51 13.63
C GLU A 41 14.76 3.46 15.16
N VAL A 42 15.96 3.07 15.63
CA VAL A 42 16.29 3.05 17.06
C VAL A 42 16.23 4.46 17.66
N LEU A 43 16.85 5.45 17.03
CA LEU A 43 16.86 6.82 17.52
C LEU A 43 15.46 7.46 17.56
N PHE A 44 14.58 7.06 16.65
CA PHE A 44 13.18 7.49 16.65
C PHE A 44 12.39 6.85 17.80
N GLN A 45 12.56 5.55 18.04
CA GLN A 45 11.91 4.84 19.15
C GLN A 45 12.33 5.38 20.52
N GLU A 46 13.61 5.68 20.71
CA GLU A 46 14.15 6.30 21.91
C GLU A 46 13.75 7.79 22.06
N GLY A 47 13.14 8.37 21.02
CA GLY A 47 12.63 9.74 21.04
C GLY A 47 13.70 10.82 20.88
N PHE A 48 14.91 10.49 20.41
CA PHE A 48 15.94 11.47 20.05
C PHE A 48 15.57 12.23 18.78
N ILE A 49 14.95 11.55 17.82
CA ILE A 49 14.42 12.17 16.60
C ILE A 49 13.05 12.75 16.89
N LYS A 50 12.90 14.07 16.70
CA LYS A 50 11.63 14.79 16.88
C LYS A 50 10.85 14.93 15.59
N VAL A 51 11.55 14.96 14.45
CA VAL A 51 10.95 15.06 13.11
C VAL A 51 11.56 13.98 12.23
N LEU A 52 10.72 13.12 11.67
CA LEU A 52 11.12 12.05 10.76
C LEU A 52 10.43 12.25 9.40
N PHE A 53 11.23 12.37 8.34
CA PHE A 53 10.76 12.31 6.97
C PHE A 53 10.85 10.87 6.50
N ALA A 54 9.72 10.27 6.11
CA ALA A 54 9.69 8.86 5.74
C ALA A 54 8.87 8.60 4.49
N THR A 55 9.27 7.60 3.70
CA THR A 55 8.44 7.05 2.61
C THR A 55 7.36 6.13 3.16
N GLU A 56 6.34 5.85 2.34
CA GLU A 56 5.20 4.98 2.67
C GLU A 56 5.62 3.66 3.36
N THR A 57 6.72 3.06 2.92
CA THR A 57 7.26 1.80 3.47
C THR A 57 7.55 1.84 4.97
N PHE A 58 7.82 3.00 5.56
CA PHE A 58 8.04 3.10 7.02
C PHE A 58 6.77 2.79 7.82
N SER A 59 5.59 3.03 7.23
CA SER A 59 4.32 2.65 7.85
C SER A 59 4.13 1.14 7.89
N ILE A 60 4.93 0.37 7.14
CA ILE A 60 4.90 -1.09 7.05
C ILE A 60 5.93 -1.67 8.02
N GLY A 61 5.51 -2.58 8.91
CA GLY A 61 6.43 -3.54 9.53
C GLY A 61 6.95 -3.25 10.94
N LEU A 62 6.84 -2.03 11.49
CA LEU A 62 7.32 -1.74 12.87
C LEU A 62 6.32 -0.90 13.67
N ASN A 63 6.18 -1.13 14.98
CA ASN A 63 5.29 -0.33 15.84
C ASN A 63 5.99 0.92 16.38
N MET A 64 6.15 1.93 15.52
CA MET A 64 6.78 3.21 15.88
C MET A 64 5.76 4.37 15.80
N PRO A 65 4.98 4.61 16.87
CA PRO A 65 3.97 5.67 16.87
C PRO A 65 4.59 7.06 17.05
N ALA A 66 4.05 8.04 16.33
CA ALA A 66 4.36 9.46 16.45
C ALA A 66 3.17 10.19 17.08
N ARG A 67 3.37 11.36 17.68
CA ARG A 67 2.24 12.20 18.12
C ARG A 67 1.43 12.72 16.92
N THR A 68 2.13 13.07 15.85
CA THR A 68 1.58 13.73 14.67
C THR A 68 2.11 13.06 13.42
N VAL A 69 1.23 12.83 12.44
CA VAL A 69 1.58 12.39 11.09
C VAL A 69 1.21 13.51 10.12
N VAL A 70 2.11 13.81 9.19
CA VAL A 70 1.90 14.84 8.17
C VAL A 70 2.04 14.20 6.80
N PHE A 71 1.01 14.34 5.98
CA PHE A 71 1.02 13.95 4.57
C PHE A 71 1.46 15.16 3.75
N THR A 72 2.63 15.07 3.13
CA THR A 72 3.16 16.13 2.26
C THR A 72 2.47 16.14 0.90
N ALA A 73 2.04 14.98 0.41
CA ALA A 73 1.29 14.82 -0.83
C ALA A 73 0.25 13.70 -0.66
N LEU A 74 -0.91 13.90 -1.31
CA LEU A 74 -2.00 12.91 -1.34
C LEU A 74 -2.09 12.16 -2.67
N ARG A 75 -1.23 12.51 -3.64
CA ARG A 75 -1.11 11.81 -4.93
C ARG A 75 0.18 11.00 -4.96
N LYS A 76 0.13 9.82 -5.57
CA LYS A 76 1.30 8.98 -5.80
C LYS A 76 1.23 8.29 -7.16
N PHE A 77 2.40 7.90 -7.64
CA PHE A 77 2.55 7.06 -8.82
C PHE A 77 2.53 5.58 -8.39
N ASP A 78 1.64 4.78 -8.96
CA ASP A 78 1.54 3.34 -8.65
C ASP A 78 2.30 2.45 -9.64
N GLY A 79 3.05 3.04 -10.57
CA GLY A 79 3.73 2.33 -11.66
C GLY A 79 3.04 2.52 -13.01
N GLU A 80 1.75 2.86 -13.02
CA GLU A 80 0.96 3.07 -14.23
C GLU A 80 0.42 4.49 -14.34
N SER A 81 -0.09 5.06 -13.24
CA SER A 81 -0.73 6.37 -13.26
C SER A 81 -0.53 7.17 -11.97
N MET A 82 -0.72 8.49 -12.06
CA MET A 82 -0.76 9.37 -10.90
C MET A 82 -2.16 9.38 -10.30
N ARG A 83 -2.34 8.67 -9.18
CA ARG A 83 -3.63 8.53 -8.48
C ARG A 83 -3.59 9.12 -7.08
N TRP A 84 -4.76 9.31 -6.49
CA TRP A 84 -4.89 9.60 -5.06
C TRP A 84 -4.53 8.36 -4.23
N ILE A 85 -4.04 8.59 -3.01
CA ILE A 85 -3.91 7.52 -2.01
C ILE A 85 -5.27 6.90 -1.73
N ASP A 86 -5.31 5.63 -1.41
CA ASP A 86 -6.54 4.96 -1.01
C ASP A 86 -6.75 5.02 0.52
N ALA A 87 -7.92 4.59 0.97
CA ALA A 87 -8.27 4.59 2.39
C ALA A 87 -7.40 3.63 3.22
N GLY A 88 -6.92 2.54 2.63
CA GLY A 88 -6.05 1.59 3.32
C GLY A 88 -4.67 2.17 3.57
N GLU A 89 -4.09 2.79 2.54
CA GLU A 89 -2.81 3.51 2.57
C GLU A 89 -2.88 4.67 3.57
N TYR A 90 -3.95 5.46 3.52
CA TYR A 90 -4.19 6.52 4.50
C TYR A 90 -4.27 5.95 5.91
N MET A 91 -5.12 4.94 6.16
CA MET A 91 -5.30 4.35 7.49
C MET A 91 -4.00 3.74 8.04
N GLN A 92 -3.19 3.12 7.18
CA GLN A 92 -1.89 2.56 7.55
C GLN A 92 -0.91 3.64 8.02
N MET A 93 -0.83 4.74 7.28
CA MET A 93 0.07 5.86 7.61
C MET A 93 -0.46 6.69 8.79
N SER A 94 -1.74 7.07 8.75
CA SER A 94 -2.39 7.88 9.79
C SER A 94 -2.50 7.14 11.11
N GLY A 95 -2.59 5.80 11.08
CA GLY A 95 -2.59 4.93 12.26
C GLY A 95 -1.31 5.01 13.09
N ARG A 96 -0.26 5.65 12.59
CA ARG A 96 0.96 5.97 13.36
C ARG A 96 0.79 7.20 14.25
N ALA A 97 -0.25 8.00 14.06
CA ALA A 97 -0.51 9.16 14.89
C ALA A 97 -1.16 8.77 16.23
N GLY A 98 -0.62 9.30 17.32
CA GLY A 98 -1.07 9.06 18.69
C GLY A 98 -0.28 7.92 19.36
N ARG A 99 0.45 8.25 20.43
CA ARG A 99 1.17 7.27 21.24
C ARG A 99 0.31 6.82 22.40
N ARG A 100 0.00 5.53 22.44
CA ARG A 100 -0.81 4.90 23.50
C ARG A 100 -0.22 5.19 24.87
N GLY A 101 -1.05 5.72 25.78
CA GLY A 101 -0.67 6.02 27.16
C GLY A 101 0.10 7.33 27.36
N ILE A 102 0.44 8.06 26.28
CA ILE A 102 1.16 9.33 26.37
C ILE A 102 0.35 10.47 25.77
N ASP A 103 -0.20 10.28 24.56
CA ASP A 103 -0.96 11.31 23.86
C ASP A 103 -2.47 11.10 24.08
N ALA A 104 -3.21 12.18 24.34
CA ALA A 104 -4.67 12.13 24.46
C ALA A 104 -5.38 11.85 23.13
N LYS A 105 -4.76 12.29 22.01
CA LYS A 105 -5.23 12.07 20.64
C LYS A 105 -4.05 12.10 19.67
N GLY A 106 -4.15 11.34 18.58
CA GLY A 106 -3.29 11.46 17.41
C GLY A 106 -3.71 12.65 16.54
N VAL A 107 -2.74 13.31 15.91
CA VAL A 107 -3.01 14.40 14.96
C VAL A 107 -2.54 13.97 13.57
N CYS A 108 -3.42 14.08 12.57
CA CYS A 108 -3.07 13.87 11.17
C CYS A 108 -3.27 15.19 10.42
N ILE A 109 -2.28 15.61 9.65
CA ILE A 109 -2.31 16.84 8.84
C ILE A 109 -2.13 16.44 7.38
N MET A 110 -3.03 16.87 6.51
CA MET A 110 -2.92 16.68 5.07
C MET A 110 -2.55 18.00 4.40
N MET A 111 -1.40 18.04 3.72
CA MET A 111 -1.04 19.16 2.86
C MET A 111 -1.66 18.93 1.48
N MET A 112 -2.46 19.90 1.02
CA MET A 112 -3.16 19.85 -0.26
C MET A 112 -2.60 20.97 -1.16
N GLU A 113 -1.92 20.58 -2.24
CA GLU A 113 -1.44 21.51 -3.27
C GLU A 113 -2.50 21.75 -4.36
N GLU A 114 -3.34 20.74 -4.63
CA GLU A 114 -4.42 20.77 -5.62
C GLU A 114 -5.77 20.56 -4.93
N ASP A 115 -6.83 21.14 -5.50
CA ASP A 115 -8.20 20.91 -5.05
C ASP A 115 -8.60 19.44 -5.29
N MET A 116 -8.75 18.68 -4.20
CA MET A 116 -9.24 17.31 -4.25
C MET A 116 -10.78 17.31 -4.36
N PRO A 117 -11.38 16.55 -5.30
CA PRO A 117 -12.82 16.36 -5.34
C PRO A 117 -13.36 15.80 -4.01
N GLU A 118 -14.53 16.28 -3.58
CA GLU A 118 -15.11 15.90 -2.28
C GLU A 118 -15.30 14.38 -2.14
N ASP A 119 -15.70 13.72 -3.22
CA ASP A 119 -15.88 12.26 -3.25
C ASP A 119 -14.57 11.51 -2.95
N ASN A 120 -13.44 12.01 -3.45
CA ASN A 120 -12.13 11.41 -3.20
C ASN A 120 -11.69 11.65 -1.76
N LEU A 121 -11.93 12.85 -1.21
CA LEU A 121 -11.62 13.14 0.19
C LEU A 121 -12.44 12.26 1.13
N ARG A 122 -13.73 12.10 0.84
CA ARG A 122 -14.61 11.18 1.59
C ARG A 122 -14.14 9.74 1.44
N ALA A 123 -13.72 9.32 0.26
CA ALA A 123 -13.16 8.00 0.04
C ALA A 123 -11.92 7.79 0.91
N VAL A 124 -10.96 8.71 0.90
CA VAL A 124 -9.72 8.58 1.68
C VAL A 124 -9.98 8.55 3.20
N CYS A 125 -10.82 9.46 3.70
CA CYS A 125 -11.00 9.66 5.13
C CYS A 125 -12.04 8.73 5.79
N ALA A 126 -13.10 8.38 5.07
CA ALA A 126 -14.29 7.74 5.64
C ALA A 126 -14.61 6.36 5.05
N SER A 127 -13.96 5.95 3.96
CA SER A 127 -14.23 4.62 3.39
C SER A 127 -13.48 3.52 4.13
N GLN A 128 -13.96 2.29 3.97
CA GLN A 128 -13.26 1.12 4.47
C GLN A 128 -12.04 0.81 3.61
N PRO A 129 -10.96 0.26 4.19
CA PRO A 129 -9.84 -0.26 3.41
C PRO A 129 -10.33 -1.24 2.35
N ARG A 130 -9.68 -1.22 1.17
CA ARG A 130 -10.01 -2.17 0.11
C ARG A 130 -9.86 -3.61 0.62
N PRO A 131 -10.76 -4.52 0.19
CA PRO A 131 -10.57 -5.93 0.46
C PRO A 131 -9.27 -6.42 -0.17
N MET A 132 -8.68 -7.45 0.43
CA MET A 132 -7.49 -8.08 -0.10
C MET A 132 -7.85 -8.89 -1.36
N ASP A 133 -7.35 -8.49 -2.51
CA ASP A 133 -7.52 -9.21 -3.78
C ASP A 133 -6.30 -10.07 -4.09
N SER A 134 -6.53 -11.25 -4.66
CA SER A 134 -5.46 -12.19 -4.98
C SER A 134 -4.73 -11.80 -6.26
N GLU A 135 -3.43 -11.53 -6.14
CA GLU A 135 -2.53 -11.40 -7.29
C GLU A 135 -1.94 -12.75 -7.77
N PHE A 136 -2.58 -13.88 -7.47
CA PHE A 136 -2.07 -15.19 -7.87
C PHE A 136 -1.83 -15.25 -9.40
N LYS A 137 -0.59 -15.56 -9.76
CA LYS A 137 -0.09 -15.72 -11.13
C LYS A 137 0.75 -16.99 -11.22
N LEU A 138 0.55 -17.77 -12.28
CA LEU A 138 1.41 -18.91 -12.60
C LEU A 138 2.67 -18.40 -13.28
N SER A 139 3.81 -18.50 -12.58
CA SER A 139 5.13 -18.27 -13.18
C SER A 139 5.71 -19.58 -13.71
N TYR A 140 6.60 -19.52 -14.70
CA TYR A 140 7.36 -20.69 -15.16
C TYR A 140 8.10 -21.38 -14.01
N TYR A 141 8.67 -20.61 -13.08
CA TYR A 141 9.34 -21.15 -11.90
C TYR A 141 8.40 -21.99 -11.02
N THR A 142 7.19 -21.49 -10.78
CA THR A 142 6.15 -22.20 -10.02
C THR A 142 5.76 -23.50 -10.73
N MET A 143 5.53 -23.44 -12.05
CA MET A 143 5.15 -24.61 -12.85
C MET A 143 6.26 -25.67 -12.86
N LEU A 144 7.51 -25.28 -13.09
CA LEU A 144 8.64 -26.20 -13.10
C LEU A 144 8.88 -26.84 -11.73
N ASN A 145 8.76 -26.07 -10.64
CA ASN A 145 8.86 -26.64 -9.30
C ASN A 145 7.73 -27.61 -8.97
N MET A 146 6.53 -27.36 -9.48
CA MET A 146 5.41 -28.30 -9.34
C MET A 146 5.65 -29.56 -10.18
N LEU A 147 6.06 -29.43 -11.44
CA LEU A 147 6.42 -30.56 -12.31
C LEU A 147 7.53 -31.44 -11.71
N ARG A 148 8.56 -30.82 -11.10
CA ARG A 148 9.63 -31.57 -10.43
C ARG A 148 9.13 -32.32 -9.18
N ARG A 149 8.15 -31.77 -8.46
CA ARG A 149 7.57 -32.40 -7.26
C ARG A 149 6.47 -33.41 -7.58
N LEU A 150 5.91 -33.34 -8.79
CA LEU A 150 4.85 -34.20 -9.30
C LEU A 150 5.26 -35.66 -9.49
N GLU A 151 6.56 -35.95 -9.56
CA GLU A 151 7.06 -37.34 -9.59
C GLU A 151 6.90 -38.06 -8.24
N THR A 152 6.60 -37.32 -7.15
CA THR A 152 6.60 -37.86 -5.77
C THR A 152 5.30 -37.63 -5.01
N THR A 153 4.33 -36.86 -5.55
CA THR A 153 3.09 -36.53 -4.83
C THR A 153 1.94 -36.21 -5.80
N ASP A 154 0.69 -36.55 -5.44
CA ASP A 154 -0.54 -36.34 -6.25
C ASP A 154 -0.95 -34.86 -6.47
N TYR A 155 -0.09 -33.89 -6.15
CA TYR A 155 -0.41 -32.46 -6.21
C TYR A 155 -0.23 -31.89 -7.63
N ASN A 156 -1.23 -32.10 -8.48
CA ASN A 156 -1.31 -31.54 -9.84
C ASN A 156 -1.33 -30.00 -9.85
N ILE A 157 -0.81 -29.40 -10.93
CA ILE A 157 -0.90 -27.95 -11.17
C ILE A 157 -2.37 -27.48 -11.08
N GLU A 158 -3.29 -28.29 -11.62
CA GLU A 158 -4.73 -28.06 -11.52
C GLU A 158 -5.23 -27.95 -10.08
N TYR A 159 -4.69 -28.76 -9.17
CA TYR A 159 -5.07 -28.71 -7.76
C TYR A 159 -4.71 -27.36 -7.14
N VAL A 160 -3.53 -26.83 -7.46
CA VAL A 160 -3.08 -25.52 -6.96
C VAL A 160 -3.94 -24.40 -7.53
N ILE A 161 -4.29 -24.47 -8.81
CA ILE A 161 -5.16 -23.48 -9.45
C ILE A 161 -6.53 -23.48 -8.78
N LYS A 162 -7.13 -24.65 -8.61
CA LYS A 162 -8.47 -24.81 -8.00
C LYS A 162 -8.51 -24.34 -6.55
N ASN A 163 -7.45 -24.57 -5.78
CA ASN A 163 -7.36 -24.15 -4.38
C ASN A 163 -6.66 -22.79 -4.20
N SER A 164 -6.48 -22.01 -5.28
CA SER A 164 -5.92 -20.68 -5.18
C SER A 164 -6.92 -19.68 -4.58
N PHE A 165 -6.43 -18.70 -3.84
CA PHE A 165 -7.28 -17.65 -3.28
C PHE A 165 -8.01 -16.86 -4.38
N LYS A 166 -7.39 -16.72 -5.55
CA LYS A 166 -8.00 -16.10 -6.73
C LYS A 166 -9.20 -16.89 -7.25
N GLN A 167 -9.11 -18.22 -7.31
CA GLN A 167 -10.25 -19.07 -7.69
C GLN A 167 -11.37 -18.97 -6.66
N PHE A 168 -11.03 -19.01 -5.36
CA PHE A 168 -12.01 -18.84 -4.29
C PHE A 168 -12.77 -17.50 -4.39
N GLN A 169 -12.05 -16.40 -4.65
CA GLN A 169 -12.66 -15.09 -4.83
C GLN A 169 -13.55 -15.02 -6.08
N HIS A 170 -13.09 -15.61 -7.19
CA HIS A 170 -13.87 -15.71 -8.42
C HIS A 170 -15.20 -16.46 -8.18
N ASP A 171 -15.14 -17.66 -7.59
CA ASP A 171 -16.32 -18.50 -7.38
C ASP A 171 -17.32 -17.85 -6.41
N ARG A 172 -16.81 -17.14 -5.40
CA ARG A 172 -17.64 -16.38 -4.46
C ARG A 172 -18.32 -15.16 -5.11
N ASN A 173 -17.66 -14.51 -6.05
CA ASN A 173 -18.17 -13.31 -6.73
C ASN A 173 -19.01 -13.63 -7.98
N LEU A 174 -18.97 -14.87 -8.46
CA LEU A 174 -19.65 -15.31 -9.68
C LEU A 174 -21.18 -15.04 -9.65
N PRO A 175 -21.94 -15.39 -8.59
CA PRO A 175 -23.39 -15.16 -8.60
C PRO A 175 -23.77 -13.67 -8.68
N ALA A 176 -23.01 -12.81 -8.00
CA ALA A 176 -23.23 -11.36 -8.06
C ALA A 176 -22.91 -10.79 -9.45
N THR A 177 -21.88 -11.33 -10.10
CA THR A 177 -21.47 -10.91 -11.44
C THR A 177 -22.50 -11.33 -12.48
N GLU A 178 -23.02 -12.56 -12.40
CA GLU A 178 -24.10 -13.06 -13.27
C GLU A 178 -25.40 -12.25 -13.10
N ALA A 179 -25.76 -11.90 -11.87
CA ALA A 179 -26.93 -11.05 -11.60
C ALA A 179 -26.77 -9.67 -12.23
N LYS A 180 -25.60 -9.05 -12.09
CA LYS A 180 -25.29 -7.75 -12.67
C LYS A 180 -25.27 -7.79 -14.21
N LEU A 181 -24.78 -8.88 -14.79
CA LEU A 181 -24.82 -9.09 -16.25
C LEU A 181 -26.27 -9.10 -16.76
N ARG A 182 -27.15 -9.87 -16.11
CA ARG A 182 -28.58 -9.92 -16.47
C ARG A 182 -29.27 -8.57 -16.35
N GLU A 183 -28.95 -7.80 -15.30
CA GLU A 183 -29.49 -6.45 -15.12
C GLU A 183 -29.05 -5.50 -16.25
N LEU A 184 -27.77 -5.53 -16.60
CA LEU A 184 -27.22 -4.71 -17.69
C LEU A 184 -27.78 -5.13 -19.06
N GLU A 185 -27.95 -6.42 -19.31
CA GLU A 185 -28.59 -6.94 -20.53
C GLU A 185 -30.04 -6.48 -20.64
N ALA A 186 -30.80 -6.51 -19.54
CA ALA A 186 -32.17 -5.99 -19.51
C ALA A 186 -32.23 -4.47 -19.74
N ALA A 187 -31.32 -3.71 -19.13
CA ALA A 187 -31.22 -2.27 -19.34
C ALA A 187 -30.82 -1.92 -20.79
N ALA A 188 -29.91 -2.70 -21.39
CA ALA A 188 -29.50 -2.55 -22.78
C ALA A 188 -30.65 -2.88 -23.74
N ALA A 189 -31.41 -3.95 -23.49
CA ALA A 189 -32.58 -4.32 -24.30
C ALA A 189 -33.65 -3.21 -24.28
N LYS A 190 -33.89 -2.58 -23.12
CA LYS A 190 -34.82 -1.47 -22.98
C LYS A 190 -34.38 -0.22 -23.77
N LYS A 191 -33.09 0.14 -23.72
CA LYS A 191 -32.54 1.23 -24.53
C LYS A 191 -32.53 0.92 -26.03
N GLY A 192 -32.34 -0.35 -26.41
CA GLY A 192 -32.44 -0.80 -27.80
C GLY A 192 -33.85 -0.64 -28.37
N SER A 193 -34.89 -0.91 -27.58
CA SER A 193 -36.28 -0.65 -27.99
C SER A 193 -36.63 0.83 -28.09
N GLU A 194 -36.06 1.68 -27.22
CA GLU A 194 -36.24 3.14 -27.28
C GLU A 194 -35.51 3.76 -28.47
N GLY A 195 -34.34 3.25 -28.85
CA GLY A 195 -33.61 3.71 -30.04
C GLY A 195 -34.28 3.34 -31.36
N ASN A 196 -34.99 2.20 -31.44
CA ASN A 196 -35.68 1.79 -32.65
C ASN A 196 -36.99 2.55 -32.89
N ALA A 197 -37.59 3.13 -31.84
CA ALA A 197 -38.80 3.95 -31.94
C ALA A 197 -38.53 5.38 -32.49
N VAL A 198 -37.29 5.87 -32.43
CA VAL A 198 -36.90 7.22 -32.91
C VAL A 198 -36.44 7.21 -34.38
N VAL A 199 -36.18 6.03 -34.95
CA VAL A 199 -35.75 5.90 -36.36
C VAL A 199 -36.94 5.66 -37.31
N GLU A 200 -38.15 5.41 -36.77
CA GLU A 200 -39.38 5.20 -37.55
C GLU A 200 -40.28 6.46 -37.67
N GLU A 201 -39.82 7.65 -37.23
CA GLU A 201 -40.46 8.96 -37.54
C GLU A 201 -39.70 9.76 -38.61
#